data_AF-A0A8H8J907-F1
#
_entry.id   AF-A0A8H8J907-F1
#
_cell.length_a   1.000
_cell.length_b   1.000
_cell.length_c   1.000
_cell.angle_alpha   90.00
_cell.angle_beta   90.00
_cell.angle_gamma   90.00
#
_symmetry.space_group_name_H-M   'P 1'
#
loop_
_entity.id
_entity.type
_entity.pdbx_description
1 polymer ?
#
loop_
_entity_poly.entity_id
_entity_poly.type
_entity_poly.pdbx_seq_one_letter_code
_entity_poly.pdbx_strand_id
1 'polypeptide(L)'
;MLDNSVAGGIPHGMTPFESIVKECEEEASLSEEISRKSVKAAGAVSYFFQNARGNLQPEIEYVYDMLCPSADDPAYIPKPLDGEVESFELMSWEEVVERMLAGEFKRNSALGSSIPLESAVVQETI
;
A
#
# COMPACT_ATOMS: atom_id res chain seq x y z
N MET A 1 9.48 -8.19 4.73
CA MET A 1 8.08 -8.72 4.76
C MET A 1 7.27 -7.90 3.77
N LEU A 2 6.43 -8.55 2.96
CA LEU A 2 5.73 -7.88 1.87
C LEU A 2 4.56 -7.02 2.38
N ASP A 3 4.29 -5.92 1.69
CA ASP A 3 3.23 -4.96 2.01
C ASP A 3 2.62 -4.37 0.72
N ASN A 4 1.53 -3.61 0.85
CA ASN A 4 0.94 -2.82 -0.23
C ASN A 4 1.98 -1.86 -0.82
N SER A 5 1.77 -1.38 -2.05
CA SER A 5 2.74 -0.49 -2.71
C SER A 5 3.06 0.77 -1.91
N VAL A 6 2.14 1.29 -1.11
CA VAL A 6 2.33 2.40 -0.17
C VAL A 6 1.37 2.18 0.98
N ALA A 7 1.83 2.32 2.24
CA ALA A 7 0.95 2.20 3.40
C ALA A 7 1.51 2.88 4.65
N GLY A 8 0.83 3.92 5.13
CA GLY A 8 1.20 4.60 6.37
C GLY A 8 0.01 4.97 7.27
N GLY A 9 0.35 5.38 8.49
CA GLY A 9 -0.63 5.85 9.46
C GLY A 9 -1.22 7.21 9.09
N ILE A 10 -2.38 7.56 9.64
CA ILE A 10 -2.99 8.88 9.45
C ILE A 10 -2.66 9.76 10.67
N PRO A 11 -1.78 10.78 10.52
CA PRO A 11 -1.43 11.65 11.64
C PRO A 11 -2.62 12.49 12.12
N HIS A 12 -2.62 12.84 13.40
CA HIS A 12 -3.62 13.75 13.95
C HIS A 12 -3.61 15.09 13.18
N GLY A 13 -4.79 15.48 12.67
CA GLY A 13 -4.97 16.72 11.92
C GLY A 13 -4.76 16.59 10.41
N MET A 14 -4.40 15.40 9.91
CA MET A 14 -4.31 15.10 8.49
C MET A 14 -5.53 14.29 8.04
N THR A 15 -5.96 14.48 6.79
CA THR A 15 -7.00 13.64 6.20
C THR A 15 -6.40 12.33 5.67
N PRO A 16 -7.19 11.25 5.50
CA PRO A 16 -6.69 10.03 4.89
C PRO A 16 -6.05 10.25 3.51
N PHE A 17 -6.65 11.15 2.69
CA PHE A 17 -6.14 11.44 1.35
C PHE A 17 -4.81 12.21 1.37
N GLU A 18 -4.68 13.19 2.27
CA GLU A 18 -3.40 13.90 2.43
C GLU A 18 -2.31 12.97 2.98
N SER A 19 -2.68 12.00 3.82
CA SER A 19 -1.74 11.00 4.34
C SER A 19 -1.21 10.12 3.22
N ILE A 20 -2.09 9.51 2.41
CA ILE A 20 -1.62 8.66 1.30
C ILE A 20 -0.79 9.43 0.27
N VAL A 21 -1.11 10.71 0.00
CA VAL A 21 -0.30 11.54 -0.90
C VAL A 21 1.11 11.77 -0.35
N LYS A 22 1.23 12.04 0.96
CA LYS A 22 2.53 12.15 1.65
C LYS A 22 3.30 10.83 1.59
N GLU A 23 2.67 9.71 1.95
CA GLU A 23 3.36 8.41 1.96
C GLU A 23 3.78 7.95 0.55
N CYS A 24 3.02 8.31 -0.49
CA CYS A 24 3.45 8.06 -1.87
C CYS A 24 4.80 8.74 -2.20
N GLU A 25 5.05 9.93 -1.64
CA GLU A 25 6.33 10.61 -1.81
C GLU A 25 7.42 9.99 -0.94
N GLU A 26 7.13 9.75 0.35
CA GLU A 26 8.12 9.28 1.35
C GLU A 26 8.56 7.83 1.13
N GLU A 27 7.63 6.91 0.86
CA GLU A 27 7.94 5.48 0.69
C GLU A 27 8.34 5.15 -0.76
N ALA A 28 7.67 5.78 -1.73
CA ALA A 28 7.70 5.35 -3.13
C ALA A 28 8.28 6.38 -4.10
N SER A 29 8.74 7.56 -3.64
CA SER A 29 9.23 8.64 -4.52
C SER A 29 8.24 9.09 -5.60
N LEU A 30 6.93 8.83 -5.42
CA LEU A 30 5.90 9.26 -6.35
C LEU A 30 5.51 10.70 -6.03
N SER A 31 5.67 11.59 -7.01
CA SER A 31 5.43 13.02 -6.78
C SER A 31 3.99 13.30 -6.39
N GLU A 32 3.80 14.34 -5.57
CA GLU A 32 2.48 14.82 -5.17
C GLU A 32 1.54 15.05 -6.39
N GLU A 33 2.07 15.56 -7.50
CA GLU A 33 1.31 15.77 -8.74
C GLU A 33 0.74 14.45 -9.28
N ILE A 34 1.56 13.41 -9.38
CA ILE A 34 1.17 12.09 -9.87
C ILE A 34 0.19 11.43 -8.91
N SER A 35 0.48 11.48 -7.61
CA SER A 35 -0.35 10.93 -6.55
C SER A 35 -1.74 11.54 -6.56
N ARG A 36 -1.85 12.88 -6.53
CA ARG A 36 -3.16 13.56 -6.55
C ARG A 36 -3.96 13.31 -7.82
N LYS A 37 -3.28 13.19 -8.97
CA LYS A 37 -3.94 12.91 -10.25
C LYS A 37 -4.51 11.49 -10.29
N SER A 38 -3.74 10.53 -9.81
CA SER A 38 -3.93 9.10 -10.13
C SER A 38 -4.57 8.30 -9.01
N VAL A 39 -4.37 8.67 -7.75
CA VAL A 39 -4.99 8.03 -6.59
C VAL A 39 -6.51 8.22 -6.61
N LYS A 40 -7.26 7.14 -6.38
CA LYS A 40 -8.71 7.12 -6.23
C LYS A 40 -9.09 6.31 -5.00
N ALA A 41 -10.03 6.82 -4.21
CA ALA A 41 -10.55 6.07 -3.08
C ALA A 41 -11.34 4.85 -3.57
N ALA A 42 -10.98 3.68 -3.07
CA ALA A 42 -11.61 2.40 -3.38
C ALA A 42 -12.57 1.93 -2.27
N GLY A 43 -12.44 2.48 -1.07
CA GLY A 43 -13.32 2.18 0.05
C GLY A 43 -12.59 2.26 1.38
N ALA A 44 -13.13 1.55 2.39
CA ALA A 44 -12.46 1.37 3.65
C ALA A 44 -12.75 -0.03 4.22
N VAL A 45 -11.75 -0.63 4.85
CA VAL A 45 -11.88 -1.89 5.58
C VAL A 45 -11.78 -1.57 7.07
N SER A 46 -12.79 -1.98 7.84
CA SER A 46 -12.72 -1.91 9.29
C SER A 46 -12.64 -3.31 9.86
N TYR A 47 -11.68 -3.51 10.75
CA TYR A 47 -11.48 -4.79 11.40
C TYR A 47 -11.03 -4.58 12.85
N PHE A 48 -11.02 -5.69 13.57
CA PHE A 48 -10.66 -5.71 14.96
C PHE A 48 -9.68 -6.85 15.18
N PHE A 49 -8.48 -6.52 15.64
CA PHE A 49 -7.43 -7.49 15.91
C PHE A 49 -7.14 -7.52 17.40
N GLN A 50 -6.85 -8.72 17.93
CA GLN A 50 -6.29 -8.88 19.26
C GLN A 50 -4.84 -9.34 19.12
N ASN A 51 -3.90 -8.53 19.60
CA ASN A 51 -2.49 -8.90 19.53
C ASN A 51 -2.15 -10.02 20.51
N ALA A 52 -0.95 -10.59 20.38
CA ALA A 52 -0.48 -11.70 21.21
C ALA A 52 -0.46 -11.40 22.73
N ARG A 53 -0.52 -10.12 23.13
CA ARG A 53 -0.59 -9.69 24.54
C ARG A 53 -2.02 -9.55 25.04
N GLY A 54 -3.02 -9.80 24.20
CA GLY A 54 -4.44 -9.66 24.53
C GLY A 54 -4.99 -8.23 24.34
N ASN A 55 -4.18 -7.27 23.89
CA ASN A 55 -4.68 -5.92 23.64
C ASN A 55 -5.53 -5.90 22.38
N LEU A 56 -6.62 -5.14 22.46
CA LEU A 56 -7.51 -4.89 21.34
C LEU A 56 -6.97 -3.75 20.49
N GLN A 57 -7.00 -3.94 19.18
CA GLN A 57 -6.51 -3.01 18.18
C GLN A 57 -7.60 -2.87 17.09
N PRO A 58 -8.58 -1.97 17.29
CA PRO A 58 -9.50 -1.58 16.23
C PRO A 58 -8.76 -0.77 15.17
N GLU A 59 -8.96 -1.12 13.90
CA GLU A 59 -8.36 -0.39 12.79
C GLU A 59 -9.39 -0.10 11.69
N ILE A 60 -9.14 1.00 10.98
CA ILE A 60 -9.81 1.36 9.74
C ILE A 60 -8.72 1.66 8.73
N GLU A 61 -8.69 0.88 7.66
CA GLU A 61 -7.83 1.11 6.50
C GLU A 61 -8.63 1.82 5.43
N TYR A 62 -8.18 2.99 5.01
CA TYR A 62 -8.73 3.68 3.86
C TYR A 62 -7.98 3.19 2.62
N VAL A 63 -8.69 2.50 1.72
CA VAL A 63 -8.09 1.82 0.58
C VAL A 63 -8.13 2.73 -0.64
N TYR A 64 -7.02 2.75 -1.36
CA TYR A 64 -6.82 3.58 -2.54
C TYR A 64 -6.28 2.75 -3.70
N ASP A 65 -6.83 2.99 -4.89
CA ASP A 65 -6.29 2.47 -6.13
C ASP A 65 -5.48 3.57 -6.84
N MET A 66 -4.32 3.20 -7.38
CA MET A 66 -3.56 4.02 -8.32
C MET A 66 -3.29 3.21 -9.58
N LEU A 67 -4.03 3.53 -10.66
CA LEU A 67 -3.77 2.90 -11.95
C LEU A 67 -2.57 3.55 -12.63
N CYS A 68 -1.58 2.73 -12.96
CA CYS A 68 -0.44 3.12 -13.77
C CYS A 68 -0.81 3.06 -15.26
N PRO A 69 -0.67 4.15 -16.04
CA PRO A 69 -0.99 4.14 -17.47
C PRO A 69 -0.12 3.19 -18.30
N SER A 70 1.12 2.95 -17.87
CA SER A 70 2.10 2.09 -18.54
C SER A 70 3.19 1.69 -17.55
N ALA A 71 3.54 0.40 -17.51
CA ALA A 71 4.62 -0.12 -16.63
C ALA A 71 5.99 0.54 -16.90
N ASP A 72 6.20 1.08 -18.10
CA ASP A 72 7.44 1.75 -18.49
C ASP A 72 7.44 3.27 -18.25
N ASP A 73 6.35 3.84 -17.72
CA ASP A 73 6.30 5.29 -17.44
C ASP A 73 7.13 5.62 -16.19
N PRO A 74 8.26 6.34 -16.33
CA PRO A 74 9.17 6.61 -15.21
C PRO A 74 8.54 7.46 -14.10
N ALA A 75 7.43 8.16 -14.38
CA ALA A 75 6.71 8.92 -13.36
C ALA A 75 5.94 8.02 -12.36
N TYR A 76 5.74 6.75 -12.70
CA TYR A 76 5.01 5.77 -11.90
C TYR A 76 5.90 4.61 -11.42
N ILE A 77 7.22 4.68 -11.64
CA ILE A 77 8.16 3.66 -11.14
C ILE A 77 8.57 4.03 -9.72
N PRO A 78 8.08 3.32 -8.69
CA PRO A 78 8.34 3.66 -7.31
C PRO A 78 9.79 3.33 -6.92
N LYS A 79 10.33 4.12 -6.00
CA LYS A 79 11.69 3.95 -5.47
C LYS A 79 11.72 4.27 -3.99
N PRO A 80 12.42 3.47 -3.16
CA PRO A 80 12.60 3.79 -1.76
C PRO A 80 13.28 5.14 -1.59
N LEU A 81 12.84 5.94 -0.61
CA LEU A 81 13.39 7.27 -0.35
C LEU A 81 13.80 7.49 1.11
N ASP A 82 12.91 7.21 2.06
CA ASP A 82 13.09 7.54 3.48
C ASP A 82 13.77 6.45 4.33
N GLY A 83 13.90 5.24 3.77
CA GLY A 83 14.49 4.09 4.44
C GLY A 83 13.49 3.20 5.18
N GLU A 84 12.19 3.36 4.97
CA GLU A 84 11.16 2.42 5.46
C GLU A 84 10.99 1.22 4.52
N VAL A 85 11.30 1.42 3.23
CA VAL A 85 11.16 0.44 2.16
C VAL A 85 12.53 -0.09 1.71
N GLU A 86 12.64 -1.41 1.57
CA GLU A 86 13.83 -2.07 1.01
C GLU A 86 13.79 -2.07 -0.53
N SER A 87 12.67 -2.51 -1.11
CA SER A 87 12.50 -2.62 -2.55
C SER A 87 11.04 -2.67 -2.99
N PHE A 88 10.81 -2.41 -4.28
CA PHE A 88 9.52 -2.61 -4.96
C PHE A 88 9.63 -3.71 -6.01
N GLU A 89 8.59 -4.54 -6.10
CA GLU A 89 8.46 -5.59 -7.10
C GLU A 89 7.10 -5.50 -7.80
N LEU A 90 7.09 -5.66 -9.13
CA LEU A 90 5.87 -5.83 -9.89
C LEU A 90 5.54 -7.32 -9.95
N MET A 91 4.44 -7.73 -9.31
CA MET A 91 4.02 -9.12 -9.22
C MET A 91 2.72 -9.35 -10.00
N SER A 92 2.57 -10.54 -10.58
CA SER A 92 1.26 -10.98 -11.10
C SER A 92 0.25 -11.13 -9.96
N TRP A 93 -1.03 -11.00 -10.26
CA TRP A 93 -2.07 -11.18 -9.25
C TRP A 93 -2.05 -12.58 -8.62
N GLU A 94 -1.77 -13.61 -9.42
CA GLU A 94 -1.62 -14.98 -8.94
C GLU A 94 -0.48 -15.09 -7.92
N GLU A 95 0.68 -14.49 -8.22
CA GLU A 95 1.83 -14.50 -7.31
C GLU A 95 1.53 -13.76 -5.99
N VAL A 96 0.83 -12.63 -6.06
CA VAL A 96 0.40 -11.88 -4.86
C VAL A 96 -0.46 -12.77 -3.97
N VAL A 97 -1.46 -13.45 -4.53
CA VAL A 97 -2.35 -14.34 -3.78
C VAL A 97 -1.58 -15.53 -3.20
N GLU A 98 -0.69 -16.15 -3.97
CA GLU A 98 0.14 -17.27 -3.50
C GLU A 98 1.01 -16.89 -2.29
N ARG A 99 1.70 -15.75 -2.38
CA ARG A 99 2.56 -15.24 -1.30
C ARG A 99 1.76 -14.76 -0.08
N MET A 100 0.57 -14.19 -0.27
CA MET A 100 -0.36 -13.89 0.83
C MET A 100 -0.76 -15.17 1.58
N LEU A 101 -1.11 -16.23 0.86
CA LEU A 101 -1.47 -17.53 1.46
C LEU A 101 -0.28 -18.22 2.13
N ALA A 102 0.94 -17.98 1.65
CA ALA A 102 2.18 -18.43 2.28
C ALA A 102 2.54 -17.65 3.56
N GLY A 103 1.84 -16.54 3.84
CA GLY A 103 2.08 -15.72 5.03
C GLY A 103 3.28 -14.78 4.90
N GLU A 104 3.69 -14.45 3.67
CA GLU A 104 4.82 -13.55 3.38
C GLU A 104 4.43 -12.06 3.48
N PHE A 105 3.13 -11.75 3.51
CA PHE A 105 2.60 -10.39 3.65
C PHE A 105 2.37 -10.01 5.11
N LYS A 106 2.44 -8.71 5.41
CA LYS A 106 1.88 -8.20 6.66
C LYS A 106 0.39 -8.54 6.71
N ARG A 107 -0.08 -8.92 7.90
CA ARG A 107 -1.44 -9.49 8.09
C ARG A 107 -2.55 -8.53 7.64
N ASN A 108 -2.32 -7.25 7.81
CA ASN A 108 -3.27 -6.19 7.54
C ASN A 108 -3.35 -5.87 6.04
N SER A 109 -2.21 -5.85 5.34
CA SER A 109 -2.11 -5.61 3.89
C SER A 109 -2.92 -6.62 3.05
N ALA A 110 -3.09 -7.85 3.53
CA ALA A 110 -3.88 -8.88 2.86
C ALA A 110 -5.42 -8.62 2.87
N LEU A 111 -5.90 -7.59 3.58
CA LEU A 111 -7.33 -7.29 3.71
C LEU A 111 -7.85 -6.33 2.61
N GLY A 112 -6.96 -5.58 1.95
CA GLY A 112 -7.31 -4.40 1.16
C GLY A 112 -7.37 -4.57 -0.37
N SER A 113 -7.17 -5.77 -0.91
CA SER A 113 -7.06 -5.95 -2.36
C SER A 113 -8.43 -5.93 -3.07
N SER A 114 -8.78 -4.83 -3.74
CA SER A 114 -10.13 -4.57 -4.27
C SER A 114 -10.34 -4.80 -5.77
N ILE A 115 -9.31 -5.10 -6.56
CA ILE A 115 -9.46 -5.31 -8.02
C ILE A 115 -8.58 -6.47 -8.50
N PRO A 116 -9.11 -7.46 -9.26
CA PRO A 116 -8.29 -8.38 -10.03
C PRO A 116 -7.64 -7.61 -11.19
N LEU A 117 -6.46 -7.05 -10.93
CA LEU A 117 -5.58 -6.47 -11.94
C LEU A 117 -4.69 -7.58 -12.53
N GLU A 118 -4.10 -7.37 -13.71
CA GLU A 118 -3.12 -8.31 -14.26
C GLU A 118 -1.85 -8.40 -13.39
N SER A 119 -1.48 -7.29 -12.75
CA SER A 119 -0.33 -7.18 -11.86
C SER A 119 -0.52 -6.07 -10.84
N ALA A 120 0.24 -6.15 -9.74
CA ALA A 120 0.29 -5.16 -8.69
C ALA A 120 1.73 -4.91 -8.25
N VAL A 121 2.04 -3.67 -7.90
CA VAL A 121 3.31 -3.33 -7.25
C VAL A 121 3.20 -3.68 -5.78
N VAL A 122 4.19 -4.39 -5.26
CA VAL A 122 4.30 -4.78 -3.86
C VAL A 122 5.62 -4.21 -3.34
N GLN A 123 5.63 -3.77 -2.08
CA GLN A 123 6.86 -3.33 -1.44
C GLN A 123 7.35 -4.37 -0.44
N GLU A 124 8.66 -4.43 -0.26
CA GLU A 124 9.30 -5.11 0.85
C GLU A 124 9.79 -4.06 1.86
N THR A 125 9.37 -4.18 3.11
CA THR A 125 9.77 -3.26 4.18
C THR A 125 11.01 -3.76 4.92
N ILE A 126 11.86 -2.83 5.37
CA ILE A 126 13.07 -3.10 6.18
C ILE A 126 12.72 -3.68 7.57
#